data_AF-X0YW08-F1
#
_entry.id   AF-X0YW08-F1
#
_cell.length_a   1.000
_cell.length_b   1.000
_cell.length_c   1.000
_cell.angle_alpha   90.00
_cell.angle_beta   90.00
_cell.angle_gamma   90.00
#
_symmetry.space_group_name_H-M   'P 1'
#
loop_
_entity.id
_entity.type
_entity.pdbx_description
1 polymer ?
#
loop_
_entity_poly.entity_id
_entity_poly.type
_entity_poly.pdbx_seq_one_letter_code
_entity_poly.pdbx_strand_id
1 'polypeptide(L)'
;LGLIAFIMATAGGILLGQLWYVISHGKINPMIGACGISAFPMSARVVHRLGREEDPENFLIGHAMAANTGGQIGSVTATGILLLLIPQLALL
;
A
#
# COMPACT_ATOMS: atom_id res chain seq x y z
N LEU A 1 -11.63 -14.12 -7.04
CA LEU A 1 -10.28 -13.57 -7.33
C LEU A 1 -10.00 -12.27 -6.57
N GLY A 2 -10.87 -11.24 -6.64
CA GLY A 2 -10.61 -9.93 -6.01
C GLY A 2 -10.28 -9.93 -4.52
N LEU A 3 -10.97 -10.72 -3.69
CA LEU A 3 -10.65 -10.85 -2.26
C LEU A 3 -9.22 -11.37 -2.04
N ILE A 4 -8.83 -12.42 -2.76
CA ILE A 4 -7.48 -13.01 -2.67
C ILE A 4 -6.44 -11.98 -3.14
N ALA A 5 -6.72 -11.24 -4.21
CA ALA A 5 -5.84 -10.17 -4.69
C ALA A 5 -5.65 -9.08 -3.62
N PHE A 6 -6.72 -8.69 -2.93
CA PHE A 6 -6.66 -7.69 -1.87
C PHE A 6 -5.87 -8.16 -0.65
N ILE A 7 -6.07 -9.42 -0.24
CA ILE A 7 -5.29 -10.05 0.84
C ILE A 7 -3.81 -10.09 0.46
N MET A 8 -3.48 -10.54 -0.75
CA MET A 8 -2.10 -10.61 -1.22
C MET A 8 -1.45 -9.23 -1.35
N ALA A 9 -2.18 -8.24 -1.86
CA ALA A 9 -1.69 -6.85 -1.95
C ALA A 9 -1.42 -6.26 -0.56
N THR A 10 -2.30 -6.52 0.41
CA THR A 10 -2.14 -6.04 1.79
C THR A 10 -0.97 -6.73 2.47
N ALA A 11 -0.88 -8.06 2.36
CA ALA A 11 0.24 -8.84 2.90
C ALA A 11 1.58 -8.43 2.28
N GLY A 12 1.63 -8.29 0.95
CA GLY A 12 2.81 -7.81 0.23
C GLY A 12 3.22 -6.40 0.65
N GLY A 13 2.24 -5.50 0.82
CA GLY A 13 2.45 -4.14 1.32
C GLY A 13 3.05 -4.12 2.73
N ILE A 14 2.54 -4.95 3.64
CA ILE A 14 3.07 -5.08 5.01
C ILE A 14 4.49 -5.63 4.99
N LEU A 15 4.78 -6.65 4.17
CA LEU A 15 6.14 -7.21 4.04
C LEU A 15 7.14 -6.16 3.55
N LEU A 16 6.75 -5.34 2.57
CA LEU A 16 7.57 -4.21 2.13
C LEU A 16 7.69 -3.13 3.21
N GLY A 17 6.61 -2.86 3.97
CA GLY A 17 6.65 -1.98 5.13
C GLY A 17 7.65 -2.46 6.19
N GLN A 18 7.70 -3.76 6.43
CA GLN A 18 8.67 -4.39 7.34
C GLN A 18 10.10 -4.28 6.82
N LEU A 19 10.31 -4.44 5.51
CA LEU A 19 11.60 -4.19 4.89
C LEU A 19 12.06 -2.74 5.11
N TRP A 20 11.16 -1.77 4.93
CA TRP A 20 11.43 -0.36 5.19
C TRP A 20 11.70 -0.08 6.68
N TYR A 21 11.02 -0.76 7.59
CA TYR A 21 11.32 -0.68 9.03
C TYR A 21 12.77 -1.07 9.30
N VAL A 22 13.24 -2.19 8.75
CA VAL A 22 14.63 -2.66 8.92
C VAL A 22 15.64 -1.69 8.29
N ILE A 23 15.42 -1.27 7.04
CA ILE A 23 16.32 -0.35 6.31
C ILE A 23 16.42 1.00 7.03
N SER A 24 15.31 1.49 7.58
CA SER A 24 15.26 2.78 8.27
C SER A 24 15.74 2.71 9.72
N HIS A 25 16.22 1.55 10.19
CA HIS A 25 16.58 1.29 11.59
C HIS A 25 15.45 1.62 12.57
N GLY A 26 14.22 1.23 12.22
CA GLY A 26 13.05 1.32 13.08
C GLY A 26 12.27 2.63 13.01
N LYS A 27 12.60 3.53 12.08
CA LYS A 27 11.94 4.85 11.95
C LYS A 27 10.57 4.79 11.26
N ILE A 28 10.36 3.82 10.37
CA ILE A 28 9.14 3.71 9.57
C ILE A 28 8.20 2.67 10.19
N ASN A 29 6.99 3.07 10.56
CA ASN A 29 6.00 2.13 11.07
C ASN A 29 5.55 1.14 9.96
N PRO A 30 5.73 -0.18 10.13
CA PRO A 30 5.42 -1.17 9.10
C PRO A 30 3.93 -1.23 8.75
N MET A 31 3.02 -0.80 9.63
CA MET A 31 1.59 -0.73 9.34
C MET A 31 1.27 0.22 8.17
N ILE A 32 2.12 1.21 7.90
CA ILE A 32 1.99 2.09 6.74
C ILE A 32 2.07 1.29 5.43
N GLY A 33 2.76 0.14 5.43
CA GLY A 33 2.82 -0.76 4.28
C GLY A 33 1.43 -1.28 3.83
N ALA A 34 0.49 -1.47 4.77
CA ALA A 34 -0.88 -1.87 4.43
C ALA A 34 -1.66 -0.75 3.69
N CYS A 35 -1.18 0.49 3.73
CA CYS A 35 -1.80 1.62 3.02
C CYS A 35 -1.55 1.59 1.51
N GLY A 36 -0.66 0.74 0.99
CA GLY A 36 -0.27 0.74 -0.43
C GLY A 36 -1.36 0.30 -1.42
N ILE A 37 -2.52 -0.13 -0.92
CA ILE A 37 -3.70 -0.46 -1.75
C ILE A 37 -4.45 0.81 -2.20
N SER A 38 -5.00 0.79 -3.42
CA SER A 38 -5.73 1.92 -4.03
C SER A 38 -7.15 2.13 -3.48
N ALA A 39 -7.28 2.16 -2.16
CA ALA A 39 -8.52 2.42 -1.43
C ALA A 39 -8.41 3.77 -0.72
N PHE A 40 -8.37 4.86 -1.50
CA PHE A 40 -8.22 6.21 -0.97
C PHE A 40 -9.56 6.83 -0.57
N PRO A 41 -9.69 7.50 0.60
CA PRO A 41 -8.72 7.60 1.70
C PRO A 41 -8.84 6.48 2.74
N MET A 42 -9.69 5.47 2.51
CA MET A 42 -10.13 4.53 3.54
C MET A 42 -9.02 3.66 4.12
N SER A 43 -8.09 3.15 3.31
CA SER A 43 -6.97 2.32 3.82
C SER A 43 -6.13 3.08 4.85
N ALA A 44 -5.85 4.37 4.58
CA ALA A 44 -5.12 5.22 5.51
C ALA A 44 -5.88 5.46 6.82
N ARG A 45 -7.21 5.60 6.77
CA ARG A 45 -8.06 5.73 7.97
C ARG A 45 -8.10 4.45 8.79
N VAL A 46 -8.14 3.28 8.14
CA VAL A 46 -8.12 1.98 8.83
C VAL A 46 -6.79 1.77 9.54
N VAL A 47 -5.66 1.98 8.85
CA VAL A 47 -4.33 1.89 9.47
C VAL A 47 -4.15 2.91 10.59
N HIS A 48 -4.64 4.14 10.40
CA HIS A 48 -4.60 5.13 11.46
C HIS A 48 -5.42 4.68 12.67
N ARG A 49 -6.65 4.19 12.47
CA ARG A 49 -7.48 3.67 13.55
C ARG A 49 -6.80 2.53 14.30
N LEU A 50 -6.25 1.53 13.59
CA LEU A 50 -5.53 0.41 14.21
C LEU A 50 -4.31 0.90 15.00
N GLY A 51 -3.54 1.84 14.45
CA GLY A 51 -2.41 2.42 15.18
C GLY A 51 -2.82 3.19 16.43
N ARG A 52 -4.01 3.79 16.43
CA ARG A 52 -4.60 4.48 17.60
C ARG A 52 -5.19 3.53 18.63
N GLU A 53 -5.61 2.34 18.22
CA GLU A 53 -6.07 1.26 19.10
C GLU A 53 -4.88 0.66 19.87
N GLU A 54 -3.71 0.53 19.22
CA GLU A 54 -2.47 0.08 19.87
C GLU A 54 -1.79 1.17 20.70
N ASP A 55 -1.74 2.42 20.19
CA ASP A 55 -1.13 3.56 20.87
C ASP A 55 -1.92 4.87 20.62
N PRO A 56 -2.61 5.38 21.66
CA PRO A 56 -3.32 6.66 21.64
C PRO A 56 -2.46 7.92 21.51
N GLU A 57 -1.16 7.83 21.22
CA GLU A 57 -0.33 8.96 20.75
C GLU A 57 0.23 8.76 19.34
N ASN A 58 -0.01 7.60 18.72
CA ASN A 58 0.55 7.25 17.41
C ASN A 58 -0.31 7.77 16.24
N PHE A 59 -0.05 9.01 15.82
CA PHE A 59 -0.78 9.66 14.73
C PHE A 59 -0.20 9.35 13.34
N LEU A 60 -0.63 8.23 12.77
CA LEU A 60 -0.15 7.77 11.46
C LEU A 60 -0.81 8.43 10.24
N ILE A 61 -1.89 9.21 10.41
CA ILE A 61 -2.74 9.63 9.28
C ILE A 61 -1.98 10.36 8.17
N GLY A 62 -1.02 11.24 8.51
CA GLY A 62 -0.23 11.96 7.51
C GLY A 62 0.62 11.03 6.65
N HIS A 63 1.39 10.14 7.28
CA HIS A 63 2.24 9.17 6.59
C HIS A 63 1.43 8.11 5.84
N ALA A 64 0.34 7.64 6.44
CA ALA A 64 -0.58 6.66 5.85
C ALA A 64 -1.26 7.21 4.59
N MET A 65 -1.65 8.49 4.60
CA MET A 65 -2.23 9.16 3.43
C MET A 65 -1.22 9.28 2.30
N ALA A 66 0.04 9.63 2.59
CA ALA A 66 1.09 9.68 1.58
C ALA A 66 1.32 8.31 0.92
N ALA A 67 1.39 7.24 1.71
CA ALA A 67 1.54 5.87 1.20
C ALA A 67 0.33 5.43 0.33
N ASN A 68 -0.90 5.76 0.74
CA ASN A 68 -2.11 5.44 -0.02
C ASN A 68 -2.17 6.19 -1.36
N THR A 69 -1.78 7.46 -1.39
CA THR A 69 -1.62 8.21 -2.65
C THR A 69 -0.58 7.54 -3.56
N GLY A 70 0.55 7.08 -3.00
CA GLY A 70 1.54 6.30 -3.75
C GLY A 70 0.97 5.02 -4.37
N GLY A 71 0.11 4.30 -3.64
CA GLY A 71 -0.59 3.11 -4.13
C GLY A 71 -1.47 3.37 -5.35
N GLN A 72 -2.21 4.50 -5.34
CA GLN A 72 -3.01 4.92 -6.49
C GLN A 72 -2.15 5.22 -7.71
N ILE A 73 -1.03 5.95 -7.53
CA ILE A 73 -0.08 6.25 -8.61
C ILE A 73 0.50 4.93 -9.18
N GLY A 74 0.95 4.02 -8.32
CA GLY A 74 1.49 2.74 -8.74
C GLY A 74 0.49 1.90 -9.53
N SER A 75 -0.80 1.92 -9.14
CA SER A 75 -1.85 1.18 -9.83
C SER A 75 -2.14 1.73 -11.23
N VAL A 76 -2.19 3.05 -11.40
CA VAL A 76 -2.37 3.65 -12.74
C VAL A 76 -1.13 3.43 -13.61
N THR A 77 0.08 3.47 -13.04
CA THR A 77 1.32 3.15 -13.77
C THR A 77 1.33 1.69 -14.24
N ALA A 78 1.02 0.75 -13.35
CA ALA A 78 0.97 -0.67 -13.71
C ALA A 78 -0.08 -0.96 -14.79
N THR A 79 -1.25 -0.32 -14.68
CA THR A 79 -2.32 -0.42 -15.70
C THR A 79 -1.85 0.17 -17.04
N GLY A 80 -1.15 1.31 -17.02
CA GLY A 80 -0.59 1.93 -18.22
C GLY A 80 0.42 1.02 -18.92
N ILE A 81 1.32 0.39 -18.16
CA ILE A 81 2.28 -0.59 -18.71
C ILE A 81 1.56 -1.81 -19.28
N LEU A 82 0.55 -2.32 -18.60
CA LEU A 82 -0.23 -3.47 -19.06
C LEU A 82 -0.92 -3.17 -20.40
N LEU A 83 -1.55 -2.00 -20.54
CA LEU A 83 -2.17 -1.56 -21.79
C LEU A 83 -1.17 -1.42 -22.94
N LEU A 84 0.08 -1.04 -22.63
CA LEU A 84 1.16 -0.98 -23.59
C LEU A 84 1.76 -2.35 -23.95
N LEU A 85 1.44 -3.44 -23.25
CA LEU A 85 1.99 -4.78 -23.49
C LEU A 85 0.98 -5.74 -24.11
N ILE A 86 -0.31 -5.59 -23.78
CA ILE A 86 -1.38 -6.47 -24.27
C ILE A 86 -1.44 -6.54 -25.81
N PRO A 87 -1.42 -5.42 -26.56
CA PRO A 87 -1.46 -5.47 -28.02
C PRO A 87 -0.28 -6.23 -28.65
N GLN A 88 0.91 -6.12 -28.06
CA GLN A 88 2.14 -6.74 -28.55
C GLN A 88 2.13 -8.24 -28.28
N LEU A 89 1.56 -8.66 -27.15
CA LEU A 89 1.38 -10.07 -26.84
C LEU A 89 0.32 -10.73 -27.73
N ALA A 90 -0.71 -9.99 -28.14
CA ALA A 90 -1.76 -10.49 -29.04
C ALA A 90 -1.30 -10.65 -30.50
N LEU A 91 -0.15 -10.07 -30.87
CA LEU A 91 0.48 -10.18 -32.19
C LEU A 91 1.52 -11.31 -32.27
N LEU A 92 1.84 -11.95 -31.14
CA LEU A 92 2.67 -13.16 -31.04
C LEU A 92 1.80 -14.43 -31.09
#